data_AF-A0A915ZCL0-F1
#
_entry.id   AF-A0A915ZCL0-F1
#
_cell.length_a   1.000
_cell.length_b   1.000
_cell.length_c   1.000
_cell.angle_alpha   90.00
_cell.angle_beta   90.00
_cell.angle_gamma   90.00
#
_symmetry.space_group_name_H-M   'P 1'
#
loop_
_entity.id
_entity.type
_entity.pdbx_description
1 polymer ?
#
loop_
_entity_poly.entity_id
_entity_poly.type
_entity_poly.pdbx_seq_one_letter_code
_entity_poly.pdbx_strand_id
1 'polypeptide(L)'
;MPIPKKTDRRINEINEDNEITKEITAENNKSGSKYTKKNSYNIPIILILYTLCETVGLDQEFPLSKGWALKENLKLGNKGGGKRISKKVVQYLQGFFLAGNLKAADRYSPENMHTCLKELAEEGELTLEEIPTVKTIKGWIGRYSANFKKEASEKALVENMENSQSVTAVEGSTRPNKRQKKG
;
A
#
# COMPACT_ATOMS: atom_id res chain seq x y z
N MET A 1 21.36 -60.35 -8.32
CA MET A 1 20.01 -60.07 -8.86
C MET A 1 20.07 -58.77 -9.65
N PRO A 2 19.63 -58.74 -10.92
CA PRO A 2 19.70 -57.55 -11.75
C PRO A 2 18.56 -56.58 -11.44
N ILE A 3 18.89 -55.28 -11.44
CA ILE A 3 17.97 -54.15 -11.28
C ILE A 3 17.08 -54.04 -12.55
N PRO A 4 15.75 -53.87 -12.43
CA PRO A 4 14.87 -53.81 -13.59
C PRO A 4 15.12 -52.54 -14.41
N LYS A 5 15.31 -52.71 -15.72
CA LYS A 5 15.42 -51.62 -16.70
C LYS A 5 14.07 -50.89 -16.78
N LYS A 6 14.05 -49.58 -16.47
CA LYS A 6 12.92 -48.71 -16.79
C LYS A 6 12.87 -48.54 -18.31
N THR A 7 11.84 -49.08 -18.93
CA THR A 7 11.45 -48.81 -20.32
C THR A 7 10.90 -47.40 -20.46
N ASP A 8 11.33 -46.72 -21.51
CA ASP A 8 11.03 -45.32 -21.82
C ASP A 8 9.54 -45.10 -22.08
N ARG A 9 8.87 -44.46 -21.11
CA ARG A 9 7.51 -43.91 -21.24
C ARG A 9 7.41 -42.74 -22.23
N ARG A 10 8.51 -42.43 -22.94
CA ARG A 10 8.72 -41.21 -23.74
C ARG A 10 8.38 -41.37 -25.22
N ILE A 11 8.10 -42.59 -25.69
CA ILE A 11 7.88 -42.85 -27.13
C ILE A 11 6.40 -42.71 -27.52
N ASN A 12 5.45 -42.92 -26.60
CA ASN A 12 4.02 -42.85 -26.93
C ASN A 12 3.45 -41.43 -26.94
N GLU A 13 4.04 -40.47 -26.22
CA GLU A 13 3.62 -39.06 -26.26
C GLU A 13 4.04 -38.37 -27.58
N ILE A 14 5.16 -38.79 -28.19
CA ILE A 14 5.66 -38.17 -29.42
C ILE A 14 4.77 -38.48 -30.64
N ASN A 15 4.02 -39.58 -30.63
CA ASN A 15 3.16 -39.93 -31.77
C ASN A 15 1.80 -39.23 -31.75
N GLU A 16 1.25 -38.87 -30.59
CA GLU A 16 -0.01 -38.10 -30.50
C GLU A 16 0.20 -36.62 -30.89
N ASP A 17 1.31 -36.01 -30.47
CA ASP A 17 1.62 -34.61 -30.79
C ASP A 17 1.86 -34.38 -32.31
N ASN A 18 2.33 -35.41 -33.02
CA ASN A 18 2.60 -35.38 -34.46
C ASN A 18 1.37 -35.68 -35.32
N GLU A 19 0.27 -36.17 -34.74
CA GLU A 19 -0.99 -36.41 -35.44
C GLU A 19 -1.91 -35.18 -35.33
N ILE A 20 -1.96 -34.56 -34.15
CA ILE A 20 -2.71 -33.30 -33.90
C ILE A 20 -2.17 -32.14 -34.74
N THR A 21 -0.85 -32.07 -34.94
CA THR A 21 -0.23 -31.00 -35.74
C THR A 21 -0.48 -31.13 -37.24
N LYS A 22 -0.73 -32.35 -37.75
CA LYS A 22 -1.06 -32.60 -39.16
C LYS A 22 -2.52 -32.28 -39.50
N GLU A 23 -3.44 -32.48 -38.56
CA GLU A 23 -4.84 -32.06 -38.72
C GLU A 23 -4.97 -30.53 -38.76
N ILE A 24 -4.22 -29.80 -37.92
CA ILE A 24 -4.25 -28.32 -37.90
C ILE A 24 -3.67 -27.70 -39.21
N THR A 25 -2.76 -28.37 -39.90
CA THR A 25 -2.19 -27.84 -41.17
C THR A 25 -3.08 -28.10 -42.40
N ALA A 26 -3.95 -29.11 -42.37
CA ALA A 26 -4.84 -29.44 -43.48
C ALA A 26 -6.08 -28.52 -43.55
N GLU A 27 -6.56 -28.02 -42.41
CA GLU A 27 -7.76 -27.17 -42.37
C GLU A 27 -7.48 -25.70 -42.76
N ASN A 28 -6.24 -25.23 -42.65
CA ASN A 28 -5.89 -23.83 -42.92
C ASN A 28 -5.64 -23.49 -44.41
N ASN A 29 -5.77 -24.45 -45.33
CA ASN A 29 -5.49 -24.24 -46.77
C ASN A 29 -6.73 -24.22 -47.69
N LYS A 30 -7.92 -23.97 -47.16
CA LYS A 30 -9.15 -23.87 -47.98
C LYS A 30 -9.82 -22.51 -47.92
N SER A 31 -9.08 -21.44 -48.22
CA SER A 31 -9.69 -20.19 -48.75
C SER A 31 -8.64 -19.23 -49.33
N GLY A 32 -7.91 -19.71 -50.33
CA GLY A 32 -7.29 -18.79 -51.29
C GLY A 32 -8.38 -18.08 -52.10
N SER A 33 -8.83 -16.90 -51.62
CA SER A 33 -9.62 -15.98 -52.45
C SER A 33 -8.67 -15.05 -53.19
N LYS A 34 -8.76 -15.12 -54.53
CA LYS A 34 -7.95 -14.36 -55.49
C LYS A 34 -8.46 -12.92 -55.53
N TYR A 35 -7.71 -11.97 -54.97
CA TYR A 35 -8.07 -10.56 -55.08
C TYR A 35 -7.71 -10.01 -56.45
N THR A 36 -8.70 -9.98 -57.35
CA THR A 36 -8.73 -9.11 -58.52
C THR A 36 -9.09 -7.69 -58.07
N LYS A 37 -8.27 -6.70 -58.47
CA LYS A 37 -8.51 -5.28 -58.28
C LYS A 37 -9.78 -4.84 -59.02
N LYS A 38 -10.76 -4.26 -58.30
CA LYS A 38 -11.68 -3.13 -58.66
C LYS A 38 -13.05 -3.25 -57.96
N ASN A 39 -13.22 -2.54 -56.83
CA ASN A 39 -14.23 -1.50 -56.58
C ASN A 39 -14.24 -1.22 -55.07
N SER A 40 -13.44 -0.25 -54.67
CA SER A 40 -13.35 0.19 -53.28
C SER A 40 -14.53 1.12 -53.02
N TYR A 41 -15.63 0.60 -52.47
CA TYR A 41 -16.62 1.45 -51.82
C TYR A 41 -15.88 2.20 -50.70
N ASN A 42 -15.64 3.50 -50.88
CA ASN A 42 -15.08 4.34 -49.84
C ASN A 42 -16.20 4.55 -48.81
N ILE A 43 -16.39 3.55 -47.96
CA ILE A 43 -17.32 3.65 -46.84
C ILE A 43 -16.70 4.67 -45.89
N PRO A 44 -17.38 5.80 -45.60
CA PRO A 44 -16.83 6.77 -44.67
C PRO A 44 -16.63 6.10 -43.32
N ILE A 45 -15.52 6.39 -42.64
CA ILE A 45 -15.18 5.84 -41.32
C ILE A 45 -16.35 6.03 -40.34
N ILE A 46 -17.12 7.10 -40.50
CA ILE A 46 -18.33 7.39 -39.73
C ILE A 46 -19.39 6.27 -39.86
N LEU A 47 -19.60 5.69 -41.05
CA LEU A 47 -20.54 4.57 -41.24
C LEU A 47 -20.07 3.30 -40.54
N ILE A 48 -18.75 3.04 -40.57
CA ILE A 48 -18.12 1.90 -39.88
C ILE A 48 -18.22 2.08 -38.37
N LEU A 49 -18.03 3.30 -37.86
CA LEU A 49 -18.21 3.61 -36.45
C LEU A 49 -19.67 3.51 -36.02
N TYR A 50 -20.63 3.95 -36.84
CA TYR A 50 -22.06 3.82 -36.55
C TYR A 50 -22.48 2.34 -36.47
N THR A 51 -22.06 1.53 -37.44
CA THR A 51 -22.36 0.08 -37.46
C THR A 51 -21.64 -0.69 -36.36
N LEU A 52 -20.38 -0.35 -36.02
CA LEU A 52 -19.71 -0.93 -34.86
C LEU A 52 -20.37 -0.51 -33.54
N CYS A 53 -20.74 0.77 -33.39
CA CYS A 53 -21.42 1.31 -32.21
C CYS A 53 -22.79 0.63 -31.97
N GLU A 54 -23.47 0.22 -33.05
CA GLU A 54 -24.75 -0.48 -33.00
C GLU A 54 -24.59 -1.98 -32.65
N THR A 55 -23.45 -2.60 -32.97
CA THR A 55 -23.14 -4.01 -32.64
C THR A 55 -22.49 -4.21 -31.27
N VAL A 56 -21.73 -3.22 -30.79
CA VAL A 56 -21.22 -3.19 -29.42
C VAL A 56 -22.18 -2.34 -28.60
N GLY A 57 -23.37 -2.88 -28.30
CA GLY A 57 -24.26 -2.27 -27.33
C GLY A 57 -23.45 -1.86 -26.11
N LEU A 58 -23.27 -0.56 -25.92
CA LEU A 58 -22.50 0.05 -24.83
C LEU A 58 -23.24 -0.09 -23.48
N ASP A 59 -24.06 -1.13 -23.35
CA ASP A 59 -24.65 -1.63 -22.12
C ASP A 59 -23.69 -2.64 -21.50
N GLN A 60 -22.39 -2.33 -21.45
CA GLN A 60 -21.53 -2.91 -20.43
C GLN A 60 -21.99 -2.33 -19.09
N GLU A 61 -23.07 -2.90 -18.57
CA GLU A 61 -23.54 -2.61 -17.24
C GLU A 61 -22.39 -2.88 -16.28
N PHE A 62 -21.98 -1.82 -15.57
CA PHE A 62 -20.90 -1.91 -14.60
C PHE A 62 -21.24 -3.05 -13.63
N PRO A 63 -20.29 -3.95 -13.30
CA PRO A 63 -20.58 -5.14 -12.51
C PRO A 63 -21.08 -4.85 -11.08
N LEU A 64 -21.17 -3.58 -10.69
CA LEU A 64 -21.71 -3.12 -9.42
C LEU A 64 -22.98 -2.31 -9.67
N SER A 65 -23.95 -2.48 -8.79
CA SER A 65 -25.23 -1.77 -8.87
C SER A 65 -25.04 -0.25 -8.85
N LYS A 66 -25.96 0.45 -9.54
CA LYS A 66 -26.05 1.91 -9.48
C LYS A 66 -26.09 2.35 -8.02
N GLY A 67 -25.19 3.23 -7.64
CA GLY A 67 -25.07 3.74 -6.28
C GLY A 67 -24.02 3.07 -5.39
N TRP A 68 -23.21 2.12 -5.89
CA TRP A 68 -22.12 1.50 -5.11
C TRP A 68 -21.08 2.49 -4.58
N ALA A 69 -20.84 3.58 -5.31
CA ALA A 69 -19.94 4.66 -4.89
C ALA A 69 -20.63 5.76 -4.08
N LEU A 70 -21.95 5.69 -3.87
CA LEU A 70 -22.66 6.69 -3.07
C LEU A 70 -22.32 6.50 -1.60
N LYS A 71 -21.97 7.61 -0.95
CA LYS A 71 -21.59 7.65 0.47
C LYS A 71 -22.68 7.06 1.39
N GLU A 72 -23.94 7.16 1.00
CA GLU A 72 -25.08 6.58 1.73
C GLU A 72 -25.12 5.05 1.70
N ASN A 73 -24.63 4.42 0.62
CA ASN A 73 -24.58 2.97 0.45
C ASN A 73 -23.26 2.37 0.96
N LEU A 74 -22.33 3.24 1.38
CA LEU A 74 -21.08 2.82 1.99
C LEU A 74 -21.38 2.20 3.36
N LYS A 75 -21.25 0.87 3.45
CA LYS A 75 -21.25 0.15 4.73
C LYS A 75 -19.96 0.49 5.47
N LEU A 76 -19.94 1.65 6.12
CA LEU A 76 -18.93 1.99 7.11
C LEU A 76 -19.15 1.04 8.29
N GLY A 77 -18.43 -0.08 8.29
CA GLY A 77 -18.32 -0.89 9.50
C GLY A 77 -17.89 0.02 10.65
N ASN A 78 -18.46 -0.16 11.84
CA ASN A 78 -18.21 0.67 13.04
C ASN A 78 -16.72 0.63 13.42
N LYS A 79 -15.91 1.41 12.71
CA LYS A 79 -14.46 1.40 12.77
C LYS A 79 -14.05 2.22 13.97
N GLY A 80 -14.14 1.61 15.15
CA GLY A 80 -13.83 2.31 16.38
C GLY A 80 -14.56 1.86 17.64
N GLY A 81 -15.46 0.87 17.59
CA GLY A 81 -16.18 0.42 18.80
C GLY A 81 -15.34 -0.36 19.81
N GLY A 82 -14.10 -0.75 19.48
CA GLY A 82 -13.24 -1.48 20.41
C GLY A 82 -12.79 -0.63 21.61
N LYS A 83 -12.64 -1.28 22.77
CA LYS A 83 -12.14 -0.67 24.03
C LYS A 83 -10.89 0.16 23.72
N ARG A 84 -10.96 1.45 24.05
CA ARG A 84 -9.83 2.39 23.89
C ARG A 84 -8.87 2.22 25.06
N ILE A 85 -7.58 2.43 24.79
CA ILE A 85 -6.56 2.55 25.84
C ILE A 85 -6.92 3.77 26.70
N SER A 86 -6.88 3.63 28.03
CA SER A 86 -7.19 4.73 28.93
C SER A 86 -6.15 5.85 28.82
N LYS A 87 -6.56 7.09 29.13
CA LYS A 87 -5.64 8.25 29.07
C LYS A 87 -4.46 8.09 30.03
N LYS A 88 -4.68 7.50 31.21
CA LYS A 88 -3.63 7.23 32.22
C LYS A 88 -2.57 6.29 31.66
N VAL A 89 -2.97 5.17 31.05
CA VAL A 89 -2.04 4.25 30.38
C VAL A 89 -1.27 4.95 29.24
N VAL A 90 -1.96 5.79 28.44
CA VAL A 90 -1.29 6.55 27.38
C VAL A 90 -0.19 7.47 27.92
N GLN A 91 -0.40 8.13 29.07
CA GLN A 91 0.62 8.98 29.70
C GLN A 91 1.87 8.19 30.11
N TYR A 92 1.71 7.00 30.71
CA TYR A 92 2.85 6.13 31.01
C TYR A 92 3.59 5.70 29.75
N LEU A 93 2.85 5.29 28.71
CA LEU A 93 3.45 4.91 27.43
C LEU A 93 4.25 6.06 26.80
N GLN A 94 3.78 7.30 26.93
CA GLN A 94 4.53 8.48 26.48
C GLN A 94 5.81 8.69 27.30
N GLY A 95 5.74 8.58 28.62
CA GLY A 95 6.90 8.69 29.50
C GLY A 95 8.00 7.68 29.15
N PHE A 96 7.63 6.40 29.00
CA PHE A 96 8.55 5.33 28.60
C PHE A 96 9.17 5.58 27.22
N PHE A 97 8.38 6.09 26.26
CA PHE A 97 8.88 6.39 24.92
C PHE A 97 9.90 7.54 24.94
N LEU A 98 9.63 8.60 25.70
CA LEU A 98 10.50 9.76 25.79
C LEU A 98 11.81 9.47 26.55
N ALA A 99 11.80 8.57 27.54
CA ALA A 99 13.01 8.13 28.24
C ALA A 99 14.07 7.58 27.25
N GLY A 100 13.63 6.77 26.28
CA GLY A 100 14.48 6.22 25.24
C GLY A 100 14.98 7.22 24.19
N ASN A 101 14.37 8.40 24.10
CA ASN A 101 14.85 9.50 23.25
C ASN A 101 15.98 10.28 23.93
N LEU A 102 16.01 10.34 25.27
CA LEU A 102 17.07 11.01 26.02
C LEU A 102 18.36 10.17 26.02
N LYS A 103 18.23 8.86 26.27
CA LYS A 103 19.35 7.92 26.25
C LYS A 103 18.92 6.62 25.58
N ALA A 104 19.73 6.14 24.63
CA ALA A 104 19.44 4.90 23.91
C ALA A 104 19.41 3.66 24.84
N ALA A 105 20.19 3.68 25.93
CA ALA A 105 20.21 2.62 26.93
C ALA A 105 18.89 2.51 27.71
N ASP A 106 18.17 3.62 27.87
CA ASP A 106 16.91 3.69 28.62
C ASP A 106 15.69 3.45 27.71
N ARG A 107 15.91 2.96 26.48
CA ARG A 107 14.83 2.71 25.54
C ARG A 107 14.03 1.48 25.94
N TYR A 108 12.77 1.69 26.27
CA TYR A 108 11.84 0.61 26.55
C TYR A 108 11.47 -0.16 25.29
N SER A 109 11.63 -1.48 25.34
CA SER A 109 10.99 -2.38 24.38
C SER A 109 9.48 -2.43 24.66
N PRO A 110 8.65 -2.80 23.68
CA PRO A 110 7.21 -3.00 23.90
C PRO A 110 6.91 -4.02 25.00
N GLU A 111 7.76 -5.04 25.15
CA GLU A 111 7.70 -6.04 26.20
C GLU A 111 7.98 -5.42 27.57
N ASN A 112 9.03 -4.60 27.68
CA ASN A 112 9.38 -3.91 28.93
C ASN A 112 8.26 -2.93 29.35
N MET A 113 7.69 -2.16 28.40
CA MET A 113 6.55 -1.29 28.69
C MET A 113 5.36 -2.08 29.24
N HIS A 114 5.10 -3.27 28.70
CA HIS A 114 4.01 -4.11 29.18
C HIS A 114 4.27 -4.62 30.60
N THR A 115 5.50 -5.02 30.91
CA THR A 115 5.90 -5.44 32.26
C THR A 115 5.76 -4.30 33.27
N CYS A 116 6.27 -3.10 32.96
CA CYS A 116 6.14 -1.95 33.86
C CYS A 116 4.67 -1.54 34.07
N LEU A 117 3.81 -1.68 33.06
CA LEU A 117 2.37 -1.45 33.23
C LEU A 117 1.69 -2.50 34.13
N LYS A 118 2.22 -3.72 34.21
CA LYS A 118 1.75 -4.73 35.17
C LYS A 118 2.20 -4.41 36.59
N GLU A 119 3.47 -4.03 36.77
CA GLU A 119 4.00 -3.58 38.06
C GLU A 119 3.15 -2.42 38.61
N LEU A 120 2.84 -1.43 37.78
CA LEU A 120 1.93 -0.33 38.16
C LEU A 120 0.51 -0.79 38.51
N ALA A 121 0.02 -1.88 37.93
CA ALA A 121 -1.28 -2.42 38.31
C ALA A 121 -1.24 -3.23 39.61
N GLU A 122 -0.12 -3.88 39.91
CA GLU A 122 0.14 -4.55 41.19
C GLU A 122 0.25 -3.54 42.34
N GLU A 123 0.82 -2.37 42.09
CA GLU A 123 0.87 -1.23 43.02
C GLU A 123 -0.50 -0.55 43.20
N GLY A 124 -1.51 -0.91 42.41
CA GLY A 124 -2.86 -0.34 42.46
C GLY A 124 -3.01 1.00 41.73
N GLU A 125 -1.98 1.46 41.03
CA GLU A 125 -2.05 2.68 40.20
C GLU A 125 -2.88 2.47 38.93
N LEU A 126 -2.87 1.26 38.37
CA LEU A 126 -3.64 0.89 37.19
C LEU A 126 -4.55 -0.31 37.48
N THR A 127 -5.64 -0.43 36.72
CA THR A 127 -6.47 -1.64 36.75
C THR A 127 -5.92 -2.66 35.75
N LEU A 128 -5.93 -3.94 36.11
CA LEU A 128 -5.45 -5.03 35.23
C LEU A 128 -6.21 -5.06 33.87
N GLU A 129 -7.48 -4.65 33.87
CA GLU A 129 -8.31 -4.58 32.66
C GLU A 129 -7.93 -3.46 31.68
N GLU A 130 -7.19 -2.46 32.15
CA GLU A 130 -6.72 -1.35 31.33
C GLU A 130 -5.38 -1.64 30.66
N ILE A 131 -4.67 -2.69 31.10
CA ILE A 131 -3.35 -3.02 30.56
C ILE A 131 -3.49 -3.47 29.10
N PRO A 132 -2.90 -2.74 28.16
CA PRO A 132 -2.92 -3.12 26.75
C PRO A 132 -1.98 -4.29 26.52
N THR A 133 -2.34 -5.14 25.56
CA THR A 133 -1.45 -6.22 25.11
C THR A 133 -0.18 -5.66 24.46
N VAL A 134 0.90 -6.44 24.46
CA VAL A 134 2.16 -6.09 23.79
C VAL A 134 1.95 -5.73 22.31
N LYS A 135 1.05 -6.44 21.61
CA LYS A 135 0.70 -6.14 20.20
C LYS A 135 0.08 -4.75 20.06
N THR A 136 -0.81 -4.38 20.99
CA THR A 136 -1.43 -3.06 21.03
C THR A 136 -0.38 -1.98 21.30
N ILE A 137 0.56 -2.22 22.22
CA ILE A 137 1.66 -1.30 22.52
C ILE A 137 2.57 -1.11 21.30
N LYS A 138 2.98 -2.19 20.61
CA LYS A 138 3.73 -2.13 19.34
C LYS A 138 3.04 -1.23 18.31
N GLY A 139 1.75 -1.46 18.08
CA GLY A 139 0.96 -0.66 17.15
C GLY A 139 0.78 0.80 17.61
N TRP A 140 0.70 1.04 18.92
CA TRP A 140 0.65 2.38 19.50
C TRP A 140 1.97 3.12 19.29
N ILE A 141 3.13 2.51 19.58
CA ILE A 141 4.46 3.10 19.38
C ILE A 141 4.65 3.51 17.92
N GLY A 142 4.29 2.65 16.96
CA GLY A 142 4.42 2.97 15.53
C GLY A 142 3.64 4.22 15.13
N ARG A 143 2.39 4.34 15.60
CA ARG A 143 1.55 5.53 15.35
C ARG A 143 2.08 6.77 16.06
N TYR A 144 2.44 6.62 17.34
CA TYR A 144 2.95 7.71 18.16
C TYR A 144 4.26 8.26 17.60
N SER A 145 5.20 7.39 17.19
CA SER A 145 6.46 7.79 16.55
C SER A 145 6.24 8.53 15.23
N ALA A 146 5.31 8.07 14.38
CA ALA A 146 4.99 8.75 13.15
C ALA A 146 4.43 10.16 13.39
N ASN A 147 3.47 10.28 14.32
CA ASN A 147 2.91 11.57 14.71
C ASN A 147 3.95 12.49 15.36
N PHE A 148 4.82 11.96 16.22
CA PHE A 148 5.87 12.71 16.89
C PHE A 148 6.84 13.34 15.88
N LYS A 149 7.27 12.58 14.86
CA LYS A 149 8.12 13.09 13.78
C LYS A 149 7.42 14.16 12.94
N LYS A 150 6.13 13.93 12.65
CA LYS A 150 5.30 14.90 11.92
C LYS A 150 5.19 16.22 12.70
N GLU A 151 4.86 16.16 13.98
CA GLU A 151 4.73 17.33 14.85
C GLU A 151 6.05 18.11 14.95
N ALA A 152 7.18 17.41 15.09
CA ALA A 152 8.50 18.04 15.09
C ALA A 152 8.79 18.78 13.78
N SER A 153 8.41 18.19 12.63
CA SER A 153 8.58 18.84 11.33
C SER A 153 7.66 20.05 11.14
N GLU A 154 6.41 19.97 11.61
CA GLU A 154 5.46 21.09 11.55
C GLU A 154 5.94 22.27 12.39
N LYS A 155 6.44 22.01 13.60
CA LYS A 155 7.02 23.04 14.48
C LYS A 155 8.22 23.73 13.82
N ALA A 156 9.14 22.96 13.24
CA ALA A 156 10.30 23.53 12.54
C ALA A 156 9.90 24.43 11.35
N LEU A 157 8.83 24.11 10.63
CA LEU A 157 8.32 24.96 9.54
C LEU A 157 7.72 26.26 10.07
N VAL A 158 6.92 26.20 11.14
CA VAL A 158 6.31 27.38 11.77
C VAL A 158 7.39 28.32 12.31
N GLU A 159 8.38 27.78 13.04
CA GLU A 159 9.51 28.56 13.56
C GLU A 159 10.28 29.27 12.44
N ASN A 160 10.49 28.61 11.30
CA ASN A 160 11.15 29.22 10.14
C ASN A 160 10.32 30.35 9.50
N MET A 161 8.98 30.25 9.50
CA MET A 161 8.10 31.31 9.00
C MET A 161 8.08 32.52 9.95
N GLU A 162 7.97 32.28 11.26
CA GLU A 162 7.98 33.33 12.29
C GLU A 162 9.32 34.06 12.33
N ASN A 163 10.43 33.32 12.21
CA ASN A 163 11.76 33.90 12.16
C ASN A 163 12.04 34.66 10.84
N SER A 164 11.28 34.40 9.78
CA SER A 164 11.37 35.17 8.52
C SER A 164 10.53 36.46 8.56
N GLN A 165 9.47 36.51 9.38
CA GLN A 165 8.65 37.71 9.58
C GLN A 165 9.25 38.69 10.60
N SER A 166 10.08 38.21 11.54
CA SER A 166 10.80 39.09 12.48
C SER A 166 12.01 39.80 11.85
N VAL A 167 12.53 39.31 10.72
CA VAL A 167 13.69 39.89 10.01
C VAL A 167 13.29 41.05 9.08
N THR A 168 12.00 41.25 8.79
CA THR A 168 11.53 42.37 7.94
C THR A 168 11.28 43.69 8.69
N ALA A 169 11.66 43.79 9.98
CA ALA A 169 11.47 45.01 10.78
C ALA A 169 12.76 45.69 11.30
N VAL A 170 13.96 45.13 11.10
CA VAL A 170 15.22 45.82 11.43
C VAL A 170 16.30 45.46 10.42
N GLU A 171 16.84 46.46 9.73
CA GLU A 171 17.86 46.43 8.68
C GLU A 171 19.15 45.68 9.07
N GLY A 172 19.85 45.13 8.06
CA GLY A 172 21.30 44.92 8.14
C GLY A 172 21.79 43.59 7.60
N SER A 173 22.23 43.59 6.33
CA SER A 173 23.01 42.51 5.72
C SER A 173 24.19 42.08 6.60
N THR A 174 24.24 40.82 7.01
CA THR A 174 25.52 40.12 7.25
C THR A 174 25.38 38.66 6.81
N ARG A 175 26.00 38.34 5.67
CA ARG A 175 26.14 36.96 5.15
C ARG A 175 27.15 36.19 6.02
N PRO A 176 26.90 34.92 6.37
CA PRO A 176 27.90 34.11 7.08
C PRO A 176 29.04 33.71 6.13
N ASN A 177 30.26 33.95 6.58
CA ASN A 177 31.48 33.75 5.82
C ASN A 177 31.84 32.25 5.72
N LYS A 178 32.20 31.82 4.52
CA LYS A 178 32.53 30.43 4.14
C LYS A 178 33.87 30.03 4.75
N ARG A 179 33.85 29.06 5.66
CA ARG A 179 35.03 28.50 6.33
C ARG A 179 35.98 27.85 5.31
N GLN A 180 37.14 28.47 5.07
CA GLN A 180 38.24 27.86 4.31
C GLN A 180 38.98 26.83 5.17
N LYS A 181 39.16 25.64 4.61
CA LYS A 181 39.96 24.55 5.18
C LYS A 181 41.41 24.81 4.78
N LYS A 182 42.30 25.03 5.75
CA LYS A 182 43.75 25.02 5.52
C LYS A 182 44.20 23.56 5.44
N GLY A 183 44.97 23.25 4.39
CA GLY A 183 45.72 22.00 4.25
C GLY A 183 46.99 22.01 5.09
#